data_AF-H0XIB9-F1
#
_entry.id   AF-H0XIB9-F1
#
_cell.length_a   1.000
_cell.length_b   1.000
_cell.length_c   1.000
_cell.angle_alpha   90.00
_cell.angle_beta   90.00
_cell.angle_gamma   90.00
#
_symmetry.space_group_name_H-M   'P 1'
#
loop_
_entity.id
_entity.type
_entity.pdbx_description
1 polymer ?
#
loop_
_entity_poly.entity_id
_entity_poly.type
_entity_poly.pdbx_seq_one_letter_code
_entity_poly.pdbx_strand_id
1 'polypeptide(L)' 'MPDQISVSEFVAETHEDYKAPTASSFTTRTAQCRNTVAAIEE' A
#
# COMPACT_ATOMS: atom_id res chain seq x y z
N MET A 1 6.59 15.94 -4.09
CA MET A 1 7.10 14.68 -3.51
C MET A 1 6.06 13.61 -3.83
N PRO A 2 6.43 12.42 -4.35
CA PRO A 2 5.44 11.38 -4.60
C PRO A 2 4.85 10.93 -3.26
N ASP A 3 3.54 10.76 -3.23
CA ASP A 3 2.73 10.43 -2.06
C ASP A 3 3.16 9.04 -1.54
N GLN A 4 4.02 8.98 -0.51
CA GLN A 4 4.44 7.74 0.15
C GLN A 4 3.55 7.50 1.37
N ILE A 5 3.01 6.28 1.48
CA ILE A 5 2.24 5.86 2.66
C ILE A 5 3.19 5.26 3.71
N SER A 6 2.87 5.45 4.98
CA SER A 6 3.66 4.85 6.07
C SER A 6 3.56 3.32 6.02
N VAL A 7 4.57 2.60 6.55
CA VAL A 7 4.55 1.13 6.65
C VAL A 7 3.27 0.65 7.38
N SER A 8 2.83 1.37 8.40
CA SER A 8 1.60 1.08 9.13
C SER A 8 0.34 1.18 8.25
N GLU A 9 0.28 2.16 7.34
CA GLU A 9 -0.83 2.31 6.39
C GLU A 9 -0.81 1.22 5.34
N PHE A 10 0.37 0.84 4.85
CA PHE A 10 0.53 -0.29 3.93
C PHE A 10 0.02 -1.60 4.53
N VAL A 11 0.37 -1.87 5.80
CA VAL A 11 -0.09 -3.08 6.50
C VAL A 11 -1.60 -3.06 6.74
N ALA A 12 -2.17 -1.90 7.08
CA ALA A 12 -3.61 -1.75 7.25
C ALA A 12 -4.37 -2.01 5.95
N GLU A 13 -3.93 -1.38 4.85
CA GLU A 13 -4.52 -1.55 3.53
C GLU A 13 -4.47 -3.01 3.07
N THR A 14 -3.28 -3.62 3.08
CA THR A 14 -3.10 -5.02 2.67
C THR A 14 -3.91 -6.01 3.51
N HIS A 15 -4.11 -5.73 4.80
CA HIS A 15 -4.92 -6.55 5.69
C HIS A 15 -6.43 -6.38 5.45
N GLU A 16 -6.88 -5.16 5.13
CA GLU A 16 -8.26 -4.91 4.70
C GLU A 16 -8.55 -5.58 3.35
N ASP A 17 -7.61 -5.48 2.40
CA ASP A 17 -7.69 -6.15 1.09
C ASP A 17 -7.78 -7.67 1.21
N TYR A 18 -7.00 -8.27 2.13
CA TYR A 18 -7.08 -9.70 2.42
C TYR A 18 -8.48 -10.13 2.89
N LYS A 19 -9.17 -9.28 3.67
CA LYS A 19 -10.52 -9.56 4.20
C LYS A 19 -11.64 -9.23 3.22
N ALA A 20 -11.40 -8.34 2.27
CA ALA A 20 -12.40 -7.85 1.32
C ALA A 20 -11.84 -7.76 -0.12
N PRO A 21 -11.53 -8.91 -0.75
CA PRO A 21 -10.85 -8.95 -2.05
C PRO A 21 -11.61 -8.27 -3.19
N THR A 22 -12.93 -8.10 -3.07
CA THR A 22 -13.78 -7.44 -4.07
C THR A 22 -14.03 -5.94 -3.81
N ALA A 23 -13.70 -5.43 -2.61
CA ALA A 23 -13.78 -4.00 -2.26
C ALA A 23 -12.39 -3.34 -2.26
N SER A 24 -11.40 -4.06 -2.78
CA SER A 24 -9.99 -3.71 -2.70
C SER A 24 -9.72 -2.37 -3.37
N SER A 25 -9.23 -1.41 -2.57
CA SER A 25 -8.70 -0.13 -3.07
C SER A 25 -7.21 -0.23 -3.40
N PHE A 26 -6.64 -1.43 -3.27
CA PHE A 26 -5.23 -1.71 -3.49
C PHE A 26 -4.75 -1.19 -4.84
N THR A 27 -5.50 -1.38 -5.93
CA THR A 27 -5.15 -0.89 -7.27
C THR A 27 -4.96 0.63 -7.31
N THR A 28 -5.68 1.38 -6.47
CA THR A 28 -5.60 2.85 -6.40
C THR A 28 -4.33 3.31 -5.67
N ARG A 29 -3.86 2.56 -4.67
CA ARG A 29 -2.67 2.91 -3.87
C ARG A 29 -1.43 2.06 -4.17
N THR A 30 -1.52 1.07 -5.08
CA THR A 30 -0.41 0.16 -5.44
C THR A 30 0.87 0.92 -5.82
N ALA A 31 0.76 2.07 -6.50
CA ALA A 31 1.92 2.89 -6.86
C ALA A 31 2.64 3.45 -5.63
N GLN A 32 1.90 3.84 -4.60
CA GLN A 32 2.42 4.36 -3.34
C GLN A 32 3.06 3.25 -2.52
N CYS A 33 2.38 2.09 -2.44
CA CYS A 33 2.89 0.88 -1.80
C CYS A 33 4.24 0.46 -2.41
N ARG A 34 4.34 0.45 -3.75
CA ARG A 34 5.60 0.16 -4.46
C ARG A 34 6.70 1.17 -4.16
N ASN A 35 6.36 2.46 -4.07
CA ASN A 35 7.34 3.51 -3.75
C ASN A 35 7.85 3.40 -2.30
N THR A 36 7.01 2.99 -1.35
CA THR A 36 7.44 2.74 0.03
C THR A 36 8.37 1.53 0.11
N VAL A 37 8.08 0.43 -0.59
CA VAL A 37 8.97 -0.74 -0.65
C VAL A 37 10.31 -0.40 -1.30
N ALA A 38 10.30 0.32 -2.44
CA ALA A 38 11.53 0.73 -3.11
C ALA A 38 12.42 1.64 -2.23
N ALA A 39 11.83 2.49 -1.40
CA ALA A 39 12.58 3.34 -0.47
C ALA A 39 13.13 2.58 0.76
N ILE A 40 12.64 1.37 1.03
CA ILE A 40 13.13 0.50 2.12
C ILE A 40 14.23 -0.46 1.60
N GLU A 41 14.24 -0.78 0.30
CA GLU A 41 15.23 -1.66 -0.33
C GLU A 41 16.54 -0.96 -0.77
N GLU A 42 16.62 0.37 -0.72
CA GLU A 42 17.85 1.17 -0.96
C GLU A 42 18.61 1.45 0.35
#